data_AF-A0A3C1VUV8-F1
#
_entry.id   AF-A0A3C1VUV8-F1
#
_cell.length_a   1.000
_cell.length_b   1.000
_cell.length_c   1.000
_cell.angle_alpha   90.00
_cell.angle_beta   90.00
_cell.angle_gamma   90.00
#
_symmetry.space_group_name_H-M   'P 1'
#
loop_
_entity.id
_entity.type
_entity.pdbx_description
1 polymer ?
#
loop_
_entity_poly.entity_id
_entity_poly.type
_entity_poly.pdbx_seq_one_letter_code
_entity_poly.pdbx_strand_id
1 'polypeptide(L)'
;MFIKVVQWLNRVPRLLLAALFVVVTSMTSFMMSFANGPESSNERSLNAPSLEYLGFDEAQLSDEASEGLREIFSGRMFYSAVPLSFSKALDDAAAAEMDRLGYDPSTADGRFFRNGSLPSPPTRDADPEVSLGEVVFEREGVELKGINCFACHSGVVNGQVVAGLGSNTVMQSPPRPEGTEGPNMFQIMAGLTPAEQQVVAEAMGESYAVNPLTPERTSRGDNFGPFGVWARGAALEDPENKGLVVSAEKTELTDIIENNMTPPVNPMPWWLMKYKTFDYWYGDGNPYDAGHFSFNFTGTSANVNDIHGDHVASTAKALAFARETNSPEFPGKLDAELVQKGADIFHERTFIKDWDNFRACYRCHGNYTKIGDNPDYSVPGGWMVDYDGTEYENARTDTKYNEI
;
A
#
# COMPACT_ATOMS: atom_id res chain seq x y z
N MET A 1 -60.29 48.24 -22.46
CA MET A 1 -58.85 48.36 -22.12
C MET A 1 -58.19 46.97 -22.14
N PHE A 2 -58.34 46.20 -23.22
CA PHE A 2 -57.79 44.84 -23.37
C PHE A 2 -57.48 44.46 -24.83
N ILE A 3 -57.29 45.47 -25.69
CA ILE A 3 -56.95 45.30 -27.12
C ILE A 3 -55.92 46.37 -27.49
N LYS A 4 -54.77 46.39 -26.83
CA LYS A 4 -53.58 47.17 -27.27
C LYS A 4 -52.23 46.52 -26.94
N VAL A 5 -52.18 45.45 -26.13
CA VAL A 5 -50.91 44.77 -25.79
C VAL A 5 -50.54 43.66 -26.80
N VAL A 6 -51.51 43.12 -27.55
CA VAL A 6 -51.27 41.98 -28.46
C VAL A 6 -50.59 42.39 -29.79
N GLN A 7 -50.56 43.69 -30.13
CA GLN A 7 -49.94 44.14 -31.39
C GLN A 7 -48.45 44.49 -31.27
N TRP A 8 -47.88 44.51 -30.06
CA TRP A 8 -46.45 44.80 -29.88
C TRP A 8 -45.56 43.54 -29.86
N LEU A 9 -46.15 42.36 -29.66
CA LEU A 9 -45.42 41.08 -29.59
C LEU A 9 -45.08 40.46 -30.96
N ASN A 10 -45.63 40.99 -32.06
CA ASN A 10 -45.34 40.49 -33.42
C ASN A 10 -44.13 41.15 -34.10
N ARG A 11 -43.34 41.96 -33.38
CA ARG A 11 -42.15 42.65 -33.92
C ARG A 11 -40.87 42.45 -33.10
N VAL A 12 -40.81 41.43 -32.25
CA VAL A 12 -39.56 41.04 -31.60
C VAL A 12 -39.01 39.82 -32.34
N PRO A 13 -37.81 39.90 -32.94
CA PRO A 13 -37.16 38.74 -33.56
C PRO A 13 -37.08 37.60 -32.55
N ARG A 14 -37.46 36.38 -32.95
CA ARG A 14 -37.41 35.16 -32.10
C ARG A 14 -36.05 34.94 -31.40
N LEU A 15 -34.97 35.51 -31.95
CA LEU A 15 -33.63 35.53 -31.37
C LEU A 15 -33.51 36.34 -30.07
N LEU A 16 -34.26 37.43 -29.90
CA LEU A 16 -34.21 38.25 -28.68
C LEU A 16 -34.97 37.62 -27.51
N LEU A 17 -36.06 36.90 -27.78
CA LEU A 17 -36.78 36.11 -26.77
C LEU A 17 -35.98 34.88 -26.33
N ALA A 18 -35.26 34.24 -27.27
CA ALA A 18 -34.34 33.14 -26.94
C ALA A 18 -33.14 33.64 -26.13
N ALA A 19 -32.56 34.79 -26.47
CA ALA A 19 -31.46 35.39 -25.72
C ALA A 19 -31.88 35.81 -24.30
N LEU A 20 -33.09 36.35 -24.12
CA LEU A 20 -33.60 36.71 -22.80
C LEU A 20 -33.85 35.46 -21.93
N PHE A 21 -34.36 34.36 -22.53
CA PHE A 21 -34.56 33.11 -21.82
C PHE A 21 -33.23 32.47 -21.39
N VAL A 22 -32.22 32.47 -22.27
CA VAL A 22 -30.88 31.94 -21.95
C VAL A 22 -30.20 32.74 -20.85
N VAL A 23 -30.32 34.08 -20.86
CA VAL A 23 -29.73 34.96 -19.82
C VAL A 23 -30.43 34.81 -18.47
N VAL A 24 -31.75 34.63 -18.45
CA VAL A 24 -32.49 34.43 -17.18
C VAL A 24 -32.21 33.04 -16.60
N THR A 25 -32.13 31.99 -17.42
CA THR A 25 -31.77 30.64 -16.95
C THR A 25 -30.31 30.54 -16.53
N SER A 26 -29.39 31.24 -17.22
CA SER A 26 -27.98 31.22 -16.86
C SER A 26 -27.71 32.03 -15.60
N MET A 27 -28.41 33.14 -15.35
CA MET A 27 -28.28 33.89 -14.10
C MET A 27 -28.89 33.17 -12.89
N THR A 28 -30.00 32.43 -13.04
CA THR A 28 -30.52 31.61 -11.92
C THR A 28 -29.65 30.39 -11.64
N SER A 29 -29.09 29.73 -12.67
CA SER A 29 -28.13 28.65 -12.46
C SER A 29 -26.80 29.14 -11.88
N PHE A 30 -26.32 30.32 -12.29
CA PHE A 30 -25.10 30.91 -11.74
C PHE A 30 -25.31 31.39 -10.30
N MET A 31 -26.44 32.03 -9.97
CA MET A 31 -26.74 32.43 -8.59
C MET A 31 -27.06 31.26 -7.66
N MET A 32 -27.63 30.15 -8.15
CA MET A 32 -27.81 28.94 -7.35
C MET A 32 -26.49 28.19 -7.11
N SER A 33 -25.51 28.31 -8.00
CA SER A 33 -24.17 27.70 -7.82
C SER A 33 -23.28 28.41 -6.79
N PHE A 34 -23.60 29.65 -6.40
CA PHE A 34 -22.82 30.44 -5.43
C PHE A 34 -23.59 30.76 -4.13
N ALA A 35 -24.83 30.29 -3.98
CA ALA A 35 -25.63 30.46 -2.77
C ALA A 35 -25.61 29.23 -1.84
N ASN A 36 -25.17 28.08 -2.34
CA ASN A 36 -24.77 26.97 -1.50
C ASN A 36 -23.29 27.19 -1.17
N GLY A 37 -22.99 27.61 0.06
CA GLY A 37 -21.65 27.39 0.63
C GLY A 37 -21.26 25.92 0.46
N PRO A 38 -19.96 25.55 0.56
CA PRO A 38 -19.51 24.21 0.24
C PRO A 38 -20.42 23.22 0.97
N GLU A 39 -21.27 22.52 0.20
CA GLU A 39 -22.00 21.39 0.72
C GLU A 39 -20.91 20.47 1.27
N SER A 40 -20.98 20.19 2.57
CA SER A 40 -20.13 19.19 3.21
C SER A 40 -20.08 18.00 2.28
N SER A 41 -18.90 17.67 1.76
CA SER A 41 -18.75 16.53 0.87
C SER A 41 -19.44 15.35 1.54
N ASN A 42 -20.33 14.66 0.83
CA ASN A 42 -20.83 13.34 1.25
C ASN A 42 -19.68 12.29 1.13
N GLU A 43 -18.44 12.70 1.36
CA GLU A 43 -17.33 11.79 1.54
C GLU A 43 -17.59 11.08 2.86
N ARG A 44 -17.84 9.77 2.77
CA ARG A 44 -17.80 8.91 3.95
C ARG A 44 -16.45 9.11 4.60
N SER A 45 -16.46 9.69 5.79
CA SER A 45 -15.30 9.64 6.69
C SER A 45 -14.87 8.18 6.85
N LEU A 46 -13.58 7.92 6.66
CA LEU A 46 -12.89 6.66 6.94
C LEU A 46 -12.90 6.44 8.45
N ASN A 47 -14.03 5.96 8.96
CA ASN A 47 -14.10 5.45 10.31
C ASN A 47 -14.08 3.91 10.27
N ALA A 48 -13.31 3.29 11.17
CA ALA A 48 -13.18 1.82 11.24
C ALA A 48 -14.54 1.09 11.23
N PRO A 49 -15.61 1.57 11.91
CA PRO A 49 -16.89 0.87 11.91
C PRO A 49 -17.65 0.90 10.57
N SER A 50 -17.29 1.78 9.62
CA SER A 50 -17.93 1.84 8.29
C SER A 50 -17.20 1.06 7.21
N LEU A 51 -16.02 0.53 7.53
CA LEU A 51 -15.22 -0.28 6.61
C LEU A 51 -15.47 -1.77 6.88
N GLU A 52 -15.55 -2.53 5.80
CA GLU A 52 -15.53 -3.98 5.88
C GLU A 52 -14.08 -4.46 5.80
N TYR A 53 -13.71 -5.37 6.70
CA TYR A 53 -12.37 -5.92 6.80
C TYR A 53 -12.39 -7.41 6.46
N LEU A 54 -11.58 -7.82 5.49
CA LEU A 54 -11.49 -9.22 5.05
C LEU A 54 -10.11 -9.79 5.36
N GLY A 55 -10.08 -11.00 5.95
CA GLY A 55 -8.85 -11.72 6.29
C GLY A 55 -8.18 -11.27 7.60
N PHE A 56 -8.87 -10.50 8.44
CA PHE A 56 -8.38 -10.07 9.77
C PHE A 56 -9.10 -10.74 10.96
N ASP A 57 -10.05 -11.65 10.68
CA ASP A 57 -10.81 -12.36 11.71
C ASP A 57 -10.15 -13.70 12.03
N GLU A 58 -9.59 -13.82 13.23
CA GLU A 58 -8.97 -15.06 13.72
C GLU A 58 -9.91 -16.26 13.71
N ALA A 59 -11.22 -16.06 13.84
CA ALA A 59 -12.18 -17.15 13.80
C ALA A 59 -12.27 -17.85 12.43
N GLN A 60 -11.71 -17.24 11.38
CA GLN A 60 -11.68 -17.77 10.02
C GLN A 60 -10.30 -18.35 9.63
N LEU A 61 -9.32 -18.30 10.53
CA LEU A 61 -7.94 -18.72 10.29
C LEU A 61 -7.65 -20.06 10.98
N SER A 62 -6.61 -20.77 10.52
CA SER A 62 -6.05 -21.86 11.32
C SER A 62 -5.40 -21.32 12.61
N ASP A 63 -5.04 -22.21 13.54
CA ASP A 63 -4.29 -21.82 14.73
C ASP A 63 -2.92 -21.19 14.36
N GLU A 64 -2.25 -21.71 13.33
CA GLU A 64 -0.93 -21.21 12.88
C GLU A 64 -1.05 -19.82 12.25
N ALA A 65 -2.06 -19.60 11.40
CA ALA A 65 -2.31 -18.29 10.82
C ALA A 65 -2.84 -17.28 11.84
N SER A 66 -3.62 -17.72 12.84
CA SER A 66 -4.02 -16.88 13.97
C SER A 66 -2.82 -16.41 14.78
N GLU A 67 -1.88 -17.31 15.08
CA GLU A 67 -0.61 -16.94 15.72
C GLU A 67 0.19 -15.96 14.85
N GLY A 68 0.25 -16.19 13.54
CA GLY A 68 0.86 -15.28 12.58
C GLY A 68 0.26 -13.88 12.58
N LEU A 69 -1.07 -13.78 12.60
CA LEU A 69 -1.78 -12.50 12.66
C LEU A 69 -1.44 -11.73 13.95
N ARG A 70 -1.43 -12.43 15.09
CA ARG A 70 -1.04 -11.83 16.38
C ARG A 70 0.42 -11.39 16.37
N GLU A 71 1.32 -12.16 15.75
CA GLU A 71 2.73 -11.81 15.64
C GLU A 71 2.93 -10.55 14.79
N ILE A 72 2.18 -10.39 13.69
CA ILE A 72 2.20 -9.16 12.87
C ILE A 72 1.80 -7.94 13.72
N PHE A 73 0.82 -8.07 14.61
CA PHE A 73 0.38 -6.99 15.49
C PHE A 73 1.20 -6.84 16.79
N SER A 74 2.20 -7.70 17.05
CA SER A 74 2.93 -7.73 18.32
C SER A 74 3.98 -6.63 18.48
N GLY A 75 4.46 -6.06 17.36
CA GLY A 75 5.60 -5.15 17.34
C GLY A 75 6.97 -5.83 17.47
N ARG A 76 7.04 -7.16 17.46
CA ARG A 76 8.31 -7.90 17.55
C ARG A 76 9.02 -8.11 16.22
N MET A 77 8.31 -7.92 15.11
CA MET A 77 8.85 -8.16 13.77
C MET A 77 9.73 -7.03 13.24
N PHE A 78 9.41 -5.78 13.56
CA PHE A 78 10.17 -4.64 13.04
C PHE A 78 11.03 -4.08 14.17
N TYR A 79 12.34 -4.10 13.96
CA TYR A 79 13.27 -3.53 14.93
C TYR A 79 13.32 -2.01 14.86
N SER A 80 13.05 -1.44 13.68
CA SER A 80 12.91 -0.01 13.47
C SER A 80 11.58 0.49 14.05
N ALA A 81 11.69 1.36 15.04
CA ALA A 81 10.57 2.03 15.70
C ALA A 81 11.07 3.34 16.30
N VAL A 82 10.15 4.25 16.61
CA VAL A 82 10.45 5.51 17.29
C VAL A 82 9.69 5.56 18.62
N PRO A 83 10.12 6.37 19.61
CA PRO A 83 9.32 6.60 20.81
C PRO A 83 7.90 7.06 20.47
N LEU A 84 6.91 6.54 21.17
CA LEU A 84 5.52 6.94 20.95
C LEU A 84 5.34 8.45 21.21
N SER A 85 6.02 8.98 22.23
CA SER A 85 6.06 10.42 22.55
C SER A 85 6.60 11.26 21.39
N PHE A 86 7.65 10.78 20.71
CA PHE A 86 8.21 11.41 19.51
C PHE A 86 7.22 11.41 18.36
N SER A 87 6.56 10.27 18.08
CA SER A 87 5.51 10.20 17.04
C SER A 87 4.36 11.16 17.35
N LYS A 88 3.89 11.20 18.60
CA LYS A 88 2.82 12.10 19.03
C LYS A 88 3.19 13.56 18.84
N ALA A 89 4.41 13.95 19.19
CA ALA A 89 4.90 15.31 18.97
C ALA A 89 4.97 15.68 17.48
N LEU A 90 5.31 14.73 16.60
CA LEU A 90 5.25 14.93 15.14
C LEU A 90 3.80 15.07 14.64
N ASP A 91 2.88 14.26 15.16
CA ASP A 91 1.46 14.34 14.83
C ASP A 91 0.84 15.67 15.31
N ASP A 92 1.18 16.13 16.52
CA ASP A 92 0.76 17.43 17.06
C ASP A 92 1.30 18.60 16.23
N ALA A 93 2.56 18.53 15.80
CA ALA A 93 3.16 19.54 14.93
C ALA A 93 2.47 19.56 13.55
N ALA A 94 2.10 18.40 13.00
CA ALA A 94 1.33 18.33 11.77
C ALA A 94 -0.09 18.89 11.96
N ALA A 95 -0.75 18.60 13.08
CA ALA A 95 -2.08 19.12 13.39
C ALA A 95 -2.10 20.65 13.54
N ALA A 96 -1.01 21.25 14.01
CA ALA A 96 -0.86 22.71 14.05
C ALA A 96 -0.91 23.36 12.65
N GLU A 97 -0.64 22.60 11.59
CA GLU A 97 -0.69 23.05 10.19
C GLU A 97 -2.04 22.74 9.50
N MET A 98 -3.06 22.24 10.22
CA MET A 98 -4.33 21.78 9.62
C MET A 98 -5.00 22.80 8.69
N ASP A 99 -4.98 24.09 9.07
CA ASP A 99 -5.60 25.16 8.28
C ASP A 99 -4.88 25.37 6.94
N ARG A 100 -3.57 25.13 6.90
CA ARG A 100 -2.76 25.20 5.67
C ARG A 100 -2.88 23.92 4.84
N LEU A 101 -3.02 22.77 5.49
CA LEU A 101 -3.20 21.47 4.85
C LEU A 101 -4.60 21.33 4.23
N GLY A 102 -5.60 22.01 4.78
CA GLY A 102 -7.00 21.87 4.37
C GLY A 102 -7.66 20.58 4.88
N TYR A 103 -7.00 19.85 5.79
CA TYR A 103 -7.51 18.67 6.47
C TYR A 103 -6.84 18.53 7.85
N ASP A 104 -7.47 17.80 8.77
CA ASP A 104 -6.93 17.54 10.11
C ASP A 104 -6.14 16.21 10.13
N PRO A 105 -4.79 16.23 10.15
CA PRO A 105 -3.96 15.03 10.09
C PRO A 105 -4.07 14.13 11.35
N SER A 106 -4.70 14.61 12.42
CA SER A 106 -4.95 13.81 13.64
C SER A 106 -6.19 12.91 13.52
N THR A 107 -7.02 13.11 12.50
CA THR A 107 -8.18 12.26 12.21
C THR A 107 -7.81 11.04 11.36
N ALA A 108 -8.66 10.02 11.34
CA ALA A 108 -8.45 8.86 10.46
C ALA A 108 -8.43 9.26 8.97
N ASP A 109 -9.31 10.17 8.56
CA ASP A 109 -9.32 10.75 7.21
C ASP A 109 -8.03 11.50 6.91
N GLY A 110 -7.58 12.36 7.82
CA GLY A 110 -6.36 13.12 7.63
C GLY A 110 -5.10 12.26 7.59
N ARG A 111 -5.05 11.18 8.38
CA ARG A 111 -3.98 10.18 8.28
C ARG A 111 -4.00 9.52 6.90
N PHE A 112 -5.17 9.07 6.44
CA PHE A 112 -5.30 8.52 5.08
C PHE A 112 -4.87 9.53 4.00
N PHE A 113 -5.30 10.80 4.09
CA PHE A 113 -4.89 11.85 3.17
C PHE A 113 -3.38 12.09 3.20
N ARG A 114 -2.78 12.13 4.39
CA ARG A 114 -1.35 12.38 4.60
C ARG A 114 -0.47 11.26 4.03
N ASN A 115 -0.72 10.01 4.40
CA ASN A 115 0.20 8.91 4.11
C ASN A 115 -0.48 7.58 3.70
N GLY A 116 -1.81 7.58 3.56
CA GLY A 116 -2.55 6.37 3.21
C GLY A 116 -2.79 5.39 4.33
N SER A 117 -2.52 5.77 5.59
CA SER A 117 -2.83 4.94 6.74
C SER A 117 -4.32 4.57 6.79
N LEU A 118 -4.59 3.27 6.89
CA LEU A 118 -5.94 2.72 7.05
C LEU A 118 -6.26 2.54 8.55
N PRO A 119 -7.50 2.79 9.00
CA PRO A 119 -7.85 2.55 10.39
C PRO A 119 -7.77 1.04 10.73
N SER A 120 -7.42 0.72 11.97
CA SER A 120 -7.36 -0.66 12.46
C SER A 120 -8.75 -1.31 12.48
N PRO A 121 -8.87 -2.63 12.21
CA PRO A 121 -10.14 -3.35 12.31
C PRO A 121 -10.65 -3.33 13.76
N PRO A 122 -11.98 -3.27 13.99
CA PRO A 122 -12.55 -3.27 15.34
C PRO A 122 -12.24 -4.53 16.18
N THR A 123 -11.87 -5.62 15.51
CA THR A 123 -11.43 -6.87 16.17
C THR A 123 -10.05 -6.76 16.81
N ARG A 124 -9.26 -5.74 16.42
CA ARG A 124 -7.97 -5.44 17.02
C ARG A 124 -8.20 -4.53 18.23
N ASP A 125 -7.82 -5.00 19.41
CA ASP A 125 -7.79 -4.22 20.63
C ASP A 125 -6.58 -3.26 20.62
N ALA A 126 -6.72 -2.17 19.86
CA ALA A 126 -5.72 -1.12 19.74
C ALA A 126 -6.37 0.26 19.89
N ASP A 127 -5.58 1.24 20.32
CA ASP A 127 -6.00 2.64 20.34
C ASP A 127 -6.46 3.05 18.93
N PRO A 128 -7.61 3.76 18.78
CA PRO A 128 -8.10 4.25 17.49
C PRO A 128 -7.10 5.11 16.69
N GLU A 129 -6.11 5.70 17.36
CA GLU A 129 -5.02 6.46 16.72
C GLU A 129 -4.00 5.54 16.02
N VAL A 130 -3.89 4.27 16.43
CA VAL A 130 -2.99 3.29 15.85
C VAL A 130 -3.61 2.71 14.59
N SER A 131 -3.05 3.06 13.44
CA SER A 131 -3.51 2.57 12.14
C SER A 131 -3.21 1.08 11.95
N LEU A 132 -3.86 0.45 10.96
CA LEU A 132 -3.71 -0.97 10.64
C LEU A 132 -2.25 -1.36 10.40
N GLY A 133 -1.49 -0.49 9.74
CA GLY A 133 -0.07 -0.70 9.43
C GLY A 133 0.90 -0.33 10.55
N GLU A 134 0.41 0.10 11.71
CA GLU A 134 1.22 0.52 12.85
C GLU A 134 1.05 -0.41 14.05
N VAL A 135 2.01 -0.41 14.96
CA VAL A 135 2.01 -1.16 16.22
C VAL A 135 2.61 -0.30 17.33
N VAL A 136 2.08 -0.45 18.54
CA VAL A 136 2.63 0.16 19.76
C VAL A 136 3.05 -0.96 20.69
N PHE A 137 4.27 -0.89 21.22
CA PHE A 137 4.84 -1.91 22.09
C PHE A 137 5.90 -1.30 23.01
N GLU A 138 6.24 -1.98 24.10
CA GLU A 138 7.30 -1.55 25.01
C GLU A 138 8.61 -2.32 24.72
N ARG A 139 9.74 -1.61 24.71
CA ARG A 139 11.08 -2.19 24.67
C ARG A 139 11.97 -1.45 25.66
N GLU A 140 12.59 -2.18 26.58
CA GLU A 140 13.53 -1.61 27.58
C GLU A 140 12.94 -0.44 28.39
N GLY A 141 11.63 -0.49 28.69
CA GLY A 141 10.92 0.55 29.43
C GLY A 141 10.56 1.79 28.62
N VAL A 142 10.78 1.78 27.29
CA VAL A 142 10.34 2.83 26.37
C VAL A 142 9.16 2.32 25.56
N GLU A 143 8.08 3.10 25.53
CA GLU A 143 6.93 2.83 24.65
C GLU A 143 7.28 3.32 23.23
N LEU A 144 7.20 2.40 22.27
CA LEU A 144 7.61 2.58 20.89
C LEU A 144 6.41 2.46 19.95
N LYS A 145 6.45 3.22 18.86
CA LYS A 145 5.58 3.08 17.71
C LYS A 145 6.40 2.61 16.52
N GLY A 146 6.01 1.48 15.96
CA GLY A 146 6.63 0.89 14.76
C GLY A 146 5.61 0.66 13.65
N ILE A 147 6.11 0.22 12.50
CA ILE A 147 5.28 -0.29 11.40
C ILE A 147 5.13 -1.80 11.51
N ASN A 148 4.08 -2.35 10.88
CA ASN A 148 3.92 -3.78 10.68
C ASN A 148 3.73 -4.12 9.20
N CYS A 149 3.61 -5.41 8.88
CA CYS A 149 3.50 -5.88 7.51
C CYS A 149 2.30 -5.29 6.74
N PHE A 150 1.18 -5.00 7.41
CA PHE A 150 -0.03 -4.46 6.77
C PHE A 150 0.10 -3.01 6.30
N ALA A 151 1.15 -2.29 6.70
CA ALA A 151 1.47 -1.00 6.08
C ALA A 151 1.64 -1.14 4.55
N CYS A 152 2.14 -2.30 4.10
CA CYS A 152 2.38 -2.59 2.69
C CYS A 152 1.51 -3.75 2.16
N HIS A 153 1.13 -4.70 3.01
CA HIS A 153 0.39 -5.92 2.64
C HIS A 153 -1.09 -5.88 3.05
N SER A 154 -1.67 -4.69 3.10
CA SER A 154 -3.12 -4.52 3.09
C SER A 154 -3.52 -3.43 2.10
N GLY A 155 -4.65 -3.60 1.43
CA GLY A 155 -5.12 -2.67 0.41
C GLY A 155 -6.63 -2.52 0.43
N VAL A 156 -7.13 -1.55 -0.36
CA VAL A 156 -8.55 -1.25 -0.47
C VAL A 156 -9.07 -1.62 -1.85
N VAL A 157 -10.12 -2.43 -1.90
CA VAL A 157 -10.82 -2.76 -3.14
C VAL A 157 -12.32 -2.81 -2.86
N ASN A 158 -13.13 -2.20 -3.72
CA ASN A 158 -14.59 -2.15 -3.57
C ASN A 158 -15.10 -1.65 -2.20
N GLY A 159 -14.36 -0.74 -1.56
CA GLY A 159 -14.69 -0.21 -0.23
C GLY A 159 -14.37 -1.16 0.93
N GLN A 160 -13.70 -2.28 0.67
CA GLN A 160 -13.26 -3.27 1.66
C GLN A 160 -11.75 -3.14 1.88
N VAL A 161 -11.31 -3.24 3.12
CA VAL A 161 -9.90 -3.38 3.50
C VAL A 161 -9.55 -4.85 3.53
N VAL A 162 -8.56 -5.26 2.75
CA VAL A 162 -8.26 -6.69 2.55
C VAL A 162 -6.84 -7.01 2.99
N ALA A 163 -6.71 -7.97 3.90
CA ALA A 163 -5.43 -8.53 4.31
C ALA A 163 -4.79 -9.28 3.13
N GLY A 164 -3.49 -9.06 2.92
CA GLY A 164 -2.74 -9.71 1.86
C GLY A 164 -2.93 -9.11 0.46
N LEU A 165 -3.73 -8.04 0.30
CA LEU A 165 -3.73 -7.22 -0.90
C LEU A 165 -2.56 -6.23 -0.81
N GLY A 166 -1.74 -6.12 -1.87
CA GLY A 166 -0.70 -5.09 -1.93
C GLY A 166 -1.31 -3.70 -1.81
N SER A 167 -0.73 -2.85 -0.96
CA SER A 167 -1.30 -1.55 -0.66
C SER A 167 -1.32 -0.65 -1.89
N ASN A 168 -2.50 -0.18 -2.24
CA ASN A 168 -2.76 0.84 -3.24
C ASN A 168 -3.01 2.23 -2.62
N THR A 169 -2.71 2.38 -1.33
CA THR A 169 -3.06 3.60 -0.56
C THR A 169 -1.85 4.23 0.10
N VAL A 170 -0.88 3.42 0.55
CA VAL A 170 0.32 3.86 1.29
C VAL A 170 1.15 4.84 0.47
N MET A 171 1.71 5.84 1.16
CA MET A 171 2.69 6.77 0.60
C MET A 171 3.92 6.74 1.50
N GLN A 172 4.97 6.03 1.07
CA GLN A 172 6.21 5.91 1.86
C GLN A 172 7.00 7.22 1.94
N SER A 173 6.84 8.10 0.94
CA SER A 173 7.40 9.45 0.94
C SER A 173 6.28 10.44 0.64
N PRO A 174 5.47 10.85 1.63
CA PRO A 174 4.39 11.80 1.37
C PRO A 174 4.96 13.18 1.00
N PRO A 175 4.40 13.87 -0.01
CA PRO A 175 4.87 15.20 -0.36
C PRO A 175 4.55 16.17 0.77
N ARG A 176 5.48 17.10 1.04
CA ARG A 176 5.19 18.22 1.93
C ARG A 176 4.45 19.30 1.13
N PRO A 177 3.23 19.72 1.54
CA PRO A 177 2.53 20.79 0.83
C PRO A 177 3.30 22.10 0.87
N GLU A 178 3.28 22.84 -0.24
CA GLU A 178 3.97 24.13 -0.36
C GLU A 178 3.47 25.12 0.71
N GLY A 179 4.39 25.82 1.36
CA GLY A 179 4.06 26.81 2.40
C GLY A 179 3.79 26.24 3.80
N THR A 180 3.92 24.92 3.99
CA THR A 180 3.93 24.32 5.35
C THR A 180 5.34 24.34 5.94
N GLU A 181 5.43 24.55 7.26
CA GLU A 181 6.69 24.45 7.98
C GLU A 181 6.93 23.01 8.46
N GLY A 182 8.20 22.59 8.45
CA GLY A 182 8.57 21.30 9.04
C GLY A 182 8.53 21.37 10.58
N PRO A 183 8.34 20.22 11.26
CA PRO A 183 8.37 20.18 12.71
C PRO A 183 9.72 20.66 13.26
N ASN A 184 9.70 21.39 14.39
CA ASN A 184 10.91 21.82 15.07
C ASN A 184 11.56 20.64 15.80
N MET A 185 12.44 19.91 15.09
CA MET A 185 13.08 18.72 15.62
C MET A 185 13.88 18.99 16.89
N PHE A 186 14.50 20.16 17.04
CA PHE A 186 15.25 20.49 18.26
C PHE A 186 14.33 20.56 19.48
N GLN A 187 13.17 21.20 19.33
CA GLN A 187 12.18 21.30 20.40
C GLN A 187 11.58 19.93 20.75
N ILE A 188 11.27 19.11 19.74
CA ILE A 188 10.76 17.75 19.94
C ILE A 188 11.78 16.92 20.71
N MET A 189 13.04 16.90 20.27
CA MET A 189 14.12 16.15 20.93
C MET A 189 14.35 16.61 22.37
N ALA A 190 14.28 17.92 22.64
CA ALA A 190 14.42 18.46 23.99
C ALA A 190 13.29 18.03 24.96
N GLY A 191 12.12 17.64 24.43
CA GLY A 191 10.99 17.13 25.21
C GLY A 191 11.07 15.63 25.55
N LEU A 192 12.00 14.90 24.93
CA LEU A 192 12.18 13.46 25.16
C LEU A 192 13.09 13.17 26.36
N THR A 193 12.90 12.01 26.99
CA THR A 193 13.83 11.47 27.97
C THR A 193 15.16 11.05 27.32
N PRO A 194 16.27 10.91 28.07
CA PRO A 194 17.53 10.45 27.50
C PRO A 194 17.45 9.08 26.80
N ALA A 195 16.62 8.16 27.32
CA ALA A 195 16.40 6.85 26.71
C ALA A 195 15.67 6.98 25.37
N GLU A 196 14.62 7.79 25.30
CA GLU A 196 13.90 8.06 24.05
C GLU A 196 14.78 8.79 23.02
N GLN A 197 15.61 9.74 23.45
CA GLN A 197 16.56 10.42 22.57
C GLN A 197 17.56 9.44 21.94
N GLN A 198 18.02 8.45 22.71
CA GLN A 198 18.88 7.39 22.20
C GLN A 198 18.16 6.56 21.13
N VAL A 199 16.92 6.14 21.39
CA VAL A 199 16.13 5.39 20.39
C VAL A 199 15.93 6.20 19.10
N VAL A 200 15.64 7.51 19.19
CA VAL A 200 15.54 8.35 17.98
C VAL A 200 16.87 8.44 17.24
N ALA A 201 17.98 8.59 17.96
CA ALA A 201 19.31 8.64 17.35
C ALA A 201 19.66 7.31 16.63
N GLU A 202 19.31 6.18 17.23
CA GLU A 202 19.45 4.85 16.62
C GLU A 202 18.57 4.74 15.37
N ALA A 203 17.28 5.05 15.46
CA ALA A 203 16.34 5.00 14.33
C ALA A 203 16.76 5.90 13.15
N MET A 204 17.35 7.07 13.42
CA MET A 204 17.89 7.95 12.38
C MET A 204 19.21 7.45 11.77
N GLY A 205 19.98 6.67 12.52
CA GLY A 205 21.24 6.05 12.08
C GLY A 205 21.05 4.73 11.31
N GLU A 206 19.92 4.03 11.50
CA GLU A 206 19.59 2.76 10.84
C GLU A 206 19.26 2.87 9.34
N SER A 207 19.24 4.09 8.79
CA SER A 207 18.74 4.37 7.44
C SER A 207 19.78 4.07 6.34
N TYR A 208 19.86 2.81 5.91
CA TYR A 208 20.18 2.51 4.50
C TYR A 208 18.91 2.67 3.65
N ALA A 209 18.32 3.87 3.70
CA ALA A 209 17.14 4.17 2.90
C ALA A 209 17.56 4.18 1.43
N VAL A 210 16.89 3.35 0.66
CA VAL A 210 16.99 3.36 -0.79
C VAL A 210 16.43 4.70 -1.27
N ASN A 211 17.28 5.52 -1.88
CA ASN A 211 16.83 6.82 -2.39
C ASN A 211 15.95 6.61 -3.61
N PRO A 212 14.71 7.12 -3.62
CA PRO A 212 13.85 7.02 -4.79
C PRO A 212 14.44 7.79 -5.96
N LEU A 213 14.22 7.24 -7.15
CA LEU A 213 14.55 7.76 -8.49
C LEU A 213 14.35 9.26 -8.70
N THR A 214 13.35 9.83 -8.03
CA THR A 214 12.97 11.23 -8.14
C THR A 214 12.40 11.66 -6.79
N PRO A 215 12.88 12.76 -6.19
CA PRO A 215 12.30 13.34 -4.97
C PRO A 215 10.80 13.68 -5.08
N GLU A 216 10.27 13.70 -6.30
CA GLU A 216 8.98 14.27 -6.68
C GLU A 216 7.89 13.23 -6.96
N ARG A 217 8.22 11.93 -7.07
CA ARG A 217 7.21 10.89 -7.30
C ARG A 217 6.78 10.28 -5.99
N THR A 218 5.71 10.84 -5.47
CA THR A 218 5.06 10.52 -4.21
C THR A 218 3.65 10.04 -4.51
N SER A 219 3.53 8.89 -5.17
CA SER A 219 2.22 8.33 -5.52
C SER A 219 1.77 7.32 -4.47
N ARG A 220 0.45 7.17 -4.33
CA ARG A 220 -0.11 6.09 -3.52
C ARG A 220 0.22 4.74 -4.14
N GLY A 221 0.63 3.80 -3.32
CA GLY A 221 1.05 2.46 -3.72
C GLY A 221 2.52 2.35 -4.12
N ASP A 222 3.26 3.47 -4.20
CA ASP A 222 4.72 3.41 -4.37
C ASP A 222 5.33 2.69 -3.17
N ASN A 223 6.07 1.61 -3.44
CA ASN A 223 6.73 0.82 -2.42
C ASN A 223 8.15 0.45 -2.83
N PHE A 224 9.10 0.72 -1.94
CA PHE A 224 10.53 0.50 -2.12
C PHE A 224 11.07 -0.63 -1.23
N GLY A 225 10.20 -1.30 -0.48
CA GLY A 225 10.53 -2.35 0.48
C GLY A 225 11.43 -3.46 -0.08
N PRO A 226 11.16 -3.99 -1.29
CA PRO A 226 12.02 -5.03 -1.87
C PRO A 226 13.48 -4.63 -2.09
N PHE A 227 13.78 -3.34 -2.25
CA PHE A 227 15.16 -2.87 -2.36
C PHE A 227 15.87 -2.76 -1.01
N GLY A 228 15.12 -2.79 0.10
CA GLY A 228 15.67 -2.83 1.45
C GLY A 228 16.57 -4.06 1.67
N VAL A 229 16.19 -5.24 1.14
CA VAL A 229 17.05 -6.44 1.16
C VAL A 229 18.40 -6.15 0.54
N TRP A 230 18.40 -5.56 -0.66
CA TRP A 230 19.63 -5.33 -1.42
C TRP A 230 20.50 -4.26 -0.77
N ALA A 231 19.89 -3.18 -0.30
CA ALA A 231 20.59 -2.14 0.45
C ALA A 231 21.22 -2.70 1.72
N ARG A 232 20.49 -3.54 2.46
CA ARG A 232 21.02 -4.17 3.67
C ARG A 232 22.12 -5.18 3.34
N GLY A 233 21.91 -6.04 2.35
CA GLY A 233 22.89 -7.02 1.90
C GLY A 233 24.19 -6.36 1.42
N ALA A 234 24.08 -5.27 0.66
CA ALA A 234 25.22 -4.47 0.20
C ALA A 234 26.03 -3.83 1.34
N ALA A 235 25.36 -3.53 2.47
CA ALA A 235 25.97 -2.93 3.64
C ALA A 235 26.65 -3.95 4.57
N LEU A 236 26.46 -5.26 4.41
CA LEU A 236 27.09 -6.26 5.28
C LEU A 236 28.61 -6.24 5.12
N GLU A 237 29.33 -6.28 6.26
CA GLU A 237 30.79 -6.20 6.25
C GLU A 237 31.45 -7.50 5.77
N ASP A 238 31.06 -8.63 6.36
CA ASP A 238 31.55 -9.97 6.06
C ASP A 238 30.51 -10.98 6.56
N PRO A 239 29.48 -11.30 5.76
CA PRO A 239 28.37 -12.12 6.24
C PRO A 239 28.78 -13.54 6.62
N GLU A 240 29.86 -14.08 6.02
CA GLU A 240 30.34 -15.43 6.33
C GLU A 240 30.93 -15.53 7.75
N ASN A 241 31.63 -14.50 8.20
CA ASN A 241 32.33 -14.53 9.49
C ASN A 241 31.73 -13.61 10.57
N LYS A 242 30.96 -12.59 10.17
CA LYS A 242 30.39 -11.55 11.05
C LYS A 242 28.87 -11.50 11.04
N GLY A 243 28.21 -12.32 10.23
CA GLY A 243 26.75 -12.37 10.14
C GLY A 243 26.15 -11.06 9.63
N LEU A 244 25.27 -10.44 10.41
CA LEU A 244 24.47 -9.28 10.02
C LEU A 244 25.10 -7.92 10.36
N VAL A 245 26.36 -7.93 10.77
CA VAL A 245 27.14 -6.70 11.02
C VAL A 245 27.31 -5.92 9.73
N VAL A 246 26.97 -4.64 9.77
CA VAL A 246 27.13 -3.71 8.66
C VAL A 246 28.47 -2.98 8.71
N SER A 247 29.02 -2.66 7.55
CA SER A 247 30.24 -1.87 7.40
C SER A 247 30.00 -0.42 7.83
N ALA A 248 30.92 0.12 8.63
CA ALA A 248 30.96 1.54 8.96
C ALA A 248 31.46 2.41 7.80
N GLU A 249 32.15 1.80 6.82
CA GLU A 249 32.65 2.45 5.62
C GLU A 249 31.78 2.10 4.41
N LYS A 250 31.62 3.06 3.51
CA LYS A 250 30.93 2.85 2.25
C LYS A 250 31.68 1.81 1.40
N THR A 251 31.00 0.74 1.03
CA THR A 251 31.50 -0.33 0.14
C THR A 251 31.15 -0.04 -1.32
N GLU A 252 31.80 -0.72 -2.26
CA GLU A 252 31.44 -0.66 -3.69
C GLU A 252 29.97 -1.07 -3.92
N LEU A 253 29.46 -2.08 -3.20
CA LEU A 253 28.07 -2.51 -3.30
C LEU A 253 27.10 -1.43 -2.79
N THR A 254 27.40 -0.77 -1.66
CA THR A 254 26.58 0.36 -1.19
C THR A 254 26.62 1.53 -2.17
N ASP A 255 27.77 1.80 -2.81
CA ASP A 255 27.88 2.82 -3.85
C ASP A 255 27.02 2.48 -5.08
N ILE A 256 26.99 1.21 -5.49
CA ILE A 256 26.13 0.73 -6.57
C ILE A 256 24.65 0.92 -6.20
N ILE A 257 24.23 0.57 -4.99
CA ILE A 257 22.82 0.72 -4.57
C ILE A 257 22.42 2.19 -4.49
N GLU A 258 23.26 3.05 -3.89
CA GLU A 258 22.97 4.48 -3.73
C GLU A 258 22.93 5.24 -5.07
N ASN A 259 23.73 4.83 -6.05
CA ASN A 259 23.77 5.45 -7.37
C ASN A 259 22.87 4.77 -8.41
N ASN A 260 22.20 3.66 -8.05
CA ASN A 260 21.25 3.01 -8.94
C ASN A 260 19.82 3.42 -8.66
N MET A 261 19.09 3.49 -9.76
CA MET A 261 17.67 3.81 -9.77
C MET A 261 16.86 2.61 -9.30
N THR A 262 16.02 2.80 -8.28
CA THR A 262 15.10 1.77 -7.78
C THR A 262 13.65 2.20 -8.06
N PRO A 263 13.00 1.64 -9.11
CA PRO A 263 11.61 1.97 -9.41
C PRO A 263 10.69 1.40 -8.33
N PRO A 264 9.64 2.13 -7.89
CA PRO A 264 8.69 1.57 -6.94
C PRO A 264 8.05 0.31 -7.52
N VAL A 265 7.82 -0.69 -6.68
CA VAL A 265 7.18 -1.95 -7.04
C VAL A 265 5.98 -2.19 -6.14
N ASN A 266 4.85 -2.58 -6.72
CA ASN A 266 3.68 -2.89 -5.90
C ASN A 266 3.98 -4.11 -5.00
N PRO A 267 3.60 -4.12 -3.72
CA PRO A 267 3.75 -5.30 -2.88
C PRO A 267 3.02 -6.48 -3.52
N MET A 268 3.69 -7.63 -3.59
CA MET A 268 3.06 -8.83 -4.11
C MET A 268 1.89 -9.23 -3.20
N PRO A 269 0.71 -9.56 -3.77
CA PRO A 269 -0.41 -10.03 -2.97
C PRO A 269 -0.06 -11.33 -2.24
N TRP A 270 -0.18 -11.34 -0.91
CA TRP A 270 0.08 -12.53 -0.08
C TRP A 270 -0.87 -13.67 -0.37
N TRP A 271 -2.10 -13.37 -0.83
CA TRP A 271 -3.05 -14.43 -1.16
C TRP A 271 -2.58 -15.34 -2.30
N LEU A 272 -1.58 -14.90 -3.09
CA LEU A 272 -0.94 -15.70 -4.13
C LEU A 272 0.32 -16.43 -3.66
N MET A 273 0.82 -16.15 -2.46
CA MET A 273 2.11 -16.64 -1.96
C MET A 273 2.18 -18.17 -1.93
N LYS A 274 1.09 -18.81 -1.53
CA LYS A 274 0.94 -20.29 -1.51
C LYS A 274 1.06 -20.96 -2.89
N TYR A 275 0.98 -20.19 -3.97
CA TYR A 275 1.11 -20.68 -5.33
C TYR A 275 2.44 -20.35 -5.98
N LYS A 276 3.33 -19.59 -5.32
CA LYS A 276 4.59 -19.13 -5.90
C LYS A 276 5.73 -20.09 -5.57
N THR A 277 6.71 -20.12 -6.48
CA THR A 277 8.00 -20.79 -6.30
C THR A 277 9.09 -19.82 -5.84
N PHE A 278 8.92 -18.52 -6.12
CA PHE A 278 9.87 -17.47 -5.76
C PHE A 278 9.22 -16.35 -4.94
N ASP A 279 10.00 -15.69 -4.09
CA ASP A 279 9.63 -14.44 -3.42
C ASP A 279 10.16 -13.20 -4.18
N TYR A 280 9.66 -12.03 -3.77
CA TYR A 280 9.83 -10.72 -4.41
C TYR A 280 9.55 -10.69 -5.93
N TRP A 281 9.65 -9.50 -6.55
CA TRP A 281 9.52 -9.37 -8.00
C TRP A 281 10.77 -9.84 -8.76
N TYR A 282 11.88 -9.99 -8.05
CA TYR A 282 13.19 -10.30 -8.63
C TYR A 282 13.58 -11.77 -8.54
N GLY A 283 12.78 -12.59 -7.84
CA GLY A 283 12.99 -14.03 -7.74
C GLY A 283 14.21 -14.44 -6.93
N ASP A 284 14.61 -13.64 -5.94
CA ASP A 284 15.84 -13.77 -5.16
C ASP A 284 15.75 -14.76 -3.98
N GLY A 285 14.58 -15.35 -3.72
CA GLY A 285 14.39 -16.37 -2.68
C GLY A 285 13.11 -17.18 -2.84
N ASN A 286 12.66 -17.80 -1.74
CA ASN A 286 11.54 -18.74 -1.70
C ASN A 286 10.45 -18.26 -0.71
N PRO A 287 9.15 -18.38 -1.04
CA PRO A 287 8.05 -17.95 -0.15
C PRO A 287 7.94 -18.68 1.20
N TYR A 288 8.75 -19.71 1.44
CA TYR A 288 8.86 -20.43 2.71
C TYR A 288 10.16 -20.11 3.46
N ASP A 289 11.05 -19.30 2.89
CA ASP A 289 12.33 -18.93 3.51
C ASP A 289 12.18 -17.71 4.43
N ALA A 290 11.77 -17.95 5.68
CA ALA A 290 11.68 -16.90 6.68
C ALA A 290 13.03 -16.22 6.99
N GLY A 291 14.15 -16.92 6.75
CA GLY A 291 15.50 -16.36 6.88
C GLY A 291 15.67 -15.20 5.90
N HIS A 292 15.38 -15.45 4.63
CA HIS A 292 15.45 -14.43 3.58
C HIS A 292 14.52 -13.23 3.86
N PHE A 293 13.26 -13.48 4.25
CA PHE A 293 12.34 -12.40 4.59
C PHE A 293 12.76 -11.57 5.81
N SER A 294 13.39 -12.18 6.81
CA SER A 294 13.79 -11.46 8.01
C SER A 294 14.86 -10.39 7.76
N PHE A 295 15.65 -10.48 6.68
CA PHE A 295 16.62 -9.44 6.33
C PHE A 295 15.98 -8.08 6.07
N ASN A 296 14.77 -8.05 5.49
CA ASN A 296 14.08 -6.81 5.13
C ASN A 296 13.74 -5.90 6.31
N PHE A 297 13.60 -6.49 7.50
CA PHE A 297 13.05 -5.81 8.67
C PHE A 297 14.03 -5.84 9.85
N THR A 298 15.26 -6.27 9.59
CA THR A 298 16.34 -6.29 10.56
C THR A 298 17.05 -4.94 10.58
N GLY A 299 16.96 -4.23 11.71
CA GLY A 299 17.63 -2.95 11.94
C GLY A 299 19.16 -3.07 12.02
N THR A 300 19.89 -1.97 12.19
CA THR A 300 21.37 -1.97 12.36
C THR A 300 21.76 -2.09 13.83
N SER A 301 20.89 -2.67 14.67
CA SER A 301 21.12 -2.78 16.12
C SER A 301 22.42 -3.52 16.44
N ALA A 302 23.11 -3.10 17.50
CA ALA A 302 24.39 -3.69 17.88
C ALA A 302 24.31 -5.19 18.24
N ASN A 303 23.13 -5.67 18.64
CA ASN A 303 22.82 -7.05 19.00
C ASN A 303 22.14 -7.84 17.86
N VAL A 304 22.21 -7.35 16.62
CA VAL A 304 21.48 -7.91 15.47
C VAL A 304 21.71 -9.40 15.26
N ASN A 305 22.93 -9.90 15.49
CA ASN A 305 23.25 -11.34 15.37
C ASN A 305 22.61 -12.17 16.48
N ASP A 306 22.51 -11.62 17.69
CA ASP A 306 21.98 -12.34 18.85
C ASP A 306 20.46 -12.54 18.75
N ILE A 307 19.77 -11.56 18.15
CA ILE A 307 18.31 -11.53 18.05
C ILE A 307 17.78 -12.11 16.73
N HIS A 308 18.65 -12.37 15.74
CA HIS A 308 18.23 -12.75 14.40
C HIS A 308 17.42 -14.05 14.39
N GLY A 309 17.81 -15.07 15.17
CA GLY A 309 17.08 -16.33 15.25
C GLY A 309 15.62 -16.14 15.69
N ASP A 310 15.39 -15.30 16.69
CA ASP A 310 14.04 -14.96 17.17
C ASP A 310 13.25 -14.16 16.12
N HIS A 311 13.94 -13.29 15.38
CA HIS A 311 13.34 -12.55 14.28
C HIS A 311 12.93 -13.45 13.11
N VAL A 312 13.75 -14.44 12.74
CA VAL A 312 13.40 -15.47 11.74
C VAL A 312 12.18 -16.27 12.18
N ALA A 313 12.13 -16.68 13.46
CA ALA A 313 10.99 -17.40 14.00
C ALA A 313 9.70 -16.56 13.97
N SER A 314 9.79 -15.28 14.32
CA SER A 314 8.65 -14.34 14.24
C SER A 314 8.20 -14.12 12.80
N THR A 315 9.15 -14.00 11.87
CA THR A 315 8.88 -13.88 10.43
C THR A 315 8.16 -15.13 9.90
N ALA A 316 8.58 -16.33 10.31
CA ALA A 316 7.96 -17.58 9.89
C ALA A 316 6.47 -17.64 10.24
N LYS A 317 6.07 -17.15 11.43
CA LYS A 317 4.67 -17.06 11.86
C LYS A 317 3.87 -16.10 10.96
N ALA A 318 4.41 -14.92 10.68
CA ALA A 318 3.77 -13.97 9.78
C ALA A 318 3.60 -14.54 8.37
N LEU A 319 4.58 -15.29 7.88
CA LEU A 319 4.48 -15.97 6.59
C LEU A 319 3.42 -17.10 6.62
N ALA A 320 3.18 -17.74 7.76
CA ALA A 320 2.09 -18.71 7.89
C ALA A 320 0.73 -18.05 7.69
N PHE A 321 0.50 -16.90 8.33
CA PHE A 321 -0.67 -16.07 8.05
C PHE A 321 -0.76 -15.69 6.57
N ALA A 322 0.32 -15.16 5.98
CA ALA A 322 0.35 -14.73 4.58
C ALA A 322 -0.09 -15.84 3.62
N ARG A 323 0.37 -17.09 3.83
CA ARG A 323 0.03 -18.24 2.98
C ARG A 323 -1.45 -18.65 3.08
N GLU A 324 -2.11 -18.40 4.21
CA GLU A 324 -3.54 -18.71 4.38
C GLU A 324 -4.47 -17.60 3.88
N THR A 325 -3.97 -16.39 3.64
CA THR A 325 -4.79 -15.31 3.07
C THR A 325 -5.39 -15.71 1.71
N ASN A 326 -6.62 -15.28 1.45
CA ASN A 326 -7.33 -15.55 0.20
C ASN A 326 -7.82 -14.25 -0.44
N SER A 327 -7.89 -14.23 -1.77
CA SER A 327 -8.51 -13.11 -2.48
C SER A 327 -10.02 -13.10 -2.20
N PRO A 328 -10.64 -11.92 -2.08
CA PRO A 328 -12.09 -11.82 -2.02
C PRO A 328 -12.69 -12.32 -3.33
N GLU A 329 -13.92 -12.84 -3.25
CA GLU A 329 -14.67 -13.19 -4.45
C GLU A 329 -14.97 -11.93 -5.28
N PHE A 330 -15.08 -12.10 -6.60
CA PHE A 330 -15.52 -11.02 -7.46
C PHE A 330 -16.96 -10.61 -7.08
N PRO A 331 -17.23 -9.34 -6.75
CA PRO A 331 -18.53 -8.95 -6.17
C PRO A 331 -19.65 -8.85 -7.20
N GLY A 332 -19.32 -8.86 -8.49
CA GLY A 332 -20.27 -8.71 -9.58
C GLY A 332 -20.80 -10.05 -10.09
N LYS A 333 -21.81 -9.97 -10.97
CA LYS A 333 -22.25 -11.14 -11.73
C LYS A 333 -21.32 -11.36 -12.92
N LEU A 334 -20.91 -12.60 -13.11
CA LEU A 334 -20.12 -13.03 -14.26
C LEU A 334 -21.04 -13.67 -15.31
N ASP A 335 -20.73 -13.44 -16.58
CA ASP A 335 -21.38 -14.11 -17.71
C ASP A 335 -20.62 -15.41 -18.00
N ALA A 336 -21.29 -16.56 -17.82
CA ALA A 336 -20.64 -17.86 -17.92
C ALA A 336 -20.05 -18.15 -19.31
N GLU A 337 -20.70 -17.69 -20.39
CA GLU A 337 -20.20 -17.90 -21.76
C GLU A 337 -18.95 -17.05 -22.02
N LEU A 338 -18.93 -15.81 -21.53
CA LEU A 338 -17.76 -14.95 -21.64
C LEU A 338 -16.60 -15.43 -20.77
N VAL A 339 -16.87 -15.92 -19.56
CA VAL A 339 -15.84 -16.51 -18.69
C VAL A 339 -15.23 -17.75 -19.35
N GLN A 340 -16.05 -18.66 -19.89
CA GLN A 340 -15.57 -19.81 -20.66
C GLN A 340 -14.64 -19.38 -21.80
N LYS A 341 -15.08 -18.40 -22.61
CA LYS A 341 -14.28 -17.89 -23.72
C LYS A 341 -12.95 -17.30 -23.24
N GLY A 342 -12.96 -16.56 -22.12
CA GLY A 342 -11.75 -16.06 -21.48
C GLY A 342 -10.82 -17.19 -21.04
N ALA A 343 -11.37 -18.26 -20.46
CA ALA A 343 -10.61 -19.43 -20.05
C ALA A 343 -9.97 -20.18 -21.22
N ASP A 344 -10.67 -20.25 -22.36
CA ASP A 344 -10.13 -20.87 -23.57
C ASP A 344 -9.04 -20.04 -24.22
N ILE A 345 -9.11 -18.70 -24.17
CA ILE A 345 -8.03 -17.81 -24.59
C ILE A 345 -6.81 -17.98 -23.66
N PHE A 346 -7.04 -17.95 -22.36
CA PHE A 346 -5.98 -18.04 -21.35
C PHE A 346 -5.18 -19.35 -21.48
N HIS A 347 -5.86 -20.47 -21.74
CA HIS A 347 -5.28 -21.81 -21.84
C HIS A 347 -5.00 -22.29 -23.27
N GLU A 348 -5.03 -21.39 -24.28
CA GLU A 348 -4.73 -21.76 -25.67
C GLU A 348 -5.68 -22.81 -26.27
N ARG A 349 -6.92 -22.89 -25.80
CA ARG A 349 -7.93 -23.85 -26.31
C ARG A 349 -8.66 -23.35 -27.55
N THR A 350 -8.46 -22.08 -27.92
CA THR A 350 -9.05 -21.45 -29.12
C THR A 350 -7.96 -21.02 -30.08
N PHE A 351 -8.08 -21.37 -31.36
CA PHE A 351 -7.21 -20.87 -32.44
C PHE A 351 -7.61 -19.44 -32.84
N ILE A 352 -6.72 -18.47 -32.62
CA ILE A 352 -6.88 -17.07 -33.05
C ILE A 352 -6.18 -16.91 -34.41
N LYS A 353 -6.74 -16.07 -35.30
CA LYS A 353 -6.25 -15.89 -36.69
C LYS A 353 -4.81 -15.36 -36.82
N ASP A 354 -4.26 -14.75 -35.78
CA ASP A 354 -2.90 -14.18 -35.73
C ASP A 354 -2.06 -14.93 -34.68
N TRP A 355 -1.87 -16.23 -34.90
CA TRP A 355 -1.22 -17.12 -33.95
C TRP A 355 0.26 -16.83 -33.77
N ASP A 356 0.92 -16.36 -34.82
CA ASP A 356 2.35 -16.06 -34.83
C ASP A 356 2.73 -14.95 -33.81
N ASN A 357 1.75 -14.16 -33.35
CA ASN A 357 1.92 -13.11 -32.35
C ASN A 357 1.18 -13.39 -31.01
N PHE A 358 0.54 -14.55 -30.84
CA PHE A 358 -0.22 -14.86 -29.63
C PHE A 358 0.54 -15.85 -28.74
N ARG A 359 0.98 -15.39 -27.57
CA ARG A 359 1.46 -16.25 -26.47
C ARG A 359 0.33 -16.39 -25.45
N ALA A 360 -0.17 -17.60 -25.26
CA ALA A 360 -1.24 -17.85 -24.29
C ALA A 360 -0.79 -17.54 -22.86
N CYS A 361 -1.70 -16.97 -22.06
CA CYS A 361 -1.41 -16.46 -20.73
C CYS A 361 -0.86 -17.53 -19.78
N TYR A 362 -1.38 -18.76 -19.87
CA TYR A 362 -1.00 -19.86 -18.97
C TYR A 362 0.48 -20.22 -19.05
N ARG A 363 1.15 -19.91 -20.17
CA ARG A 363 2.58 -20.22 -20.39
C ARG A 363 3.52 -19.41 -19.50
N CYS A 364 3.04 -18.32 -18.90
CA CYS A 364 3.82 -17.48 -17.98
C CYS A 364 3.13 -17.28 -16.63
N HIS A 365 1.80 -17.42 -16.56
CA HIS A 365 1.01 -17.17 -15.34
C HIS A 365 0.45 -18.45 -14.69
N GLY A 366 0.74 -19.61 -15.26
CA GLY A 366 0.26 -20.89 -14.76
C GLY A 366 -1.12 -21.28 -15.22
N ASN A 367 -1.55 -22.46 -14.78
CA ASN A 367 -2.85 -23.02 -15.11
C ASN A 367 -3.83 -22.86 -13.95
N TYR A 368 -5.11 -22.68 -14.24
CA TYR A 368 -6.15 -22.76 -13.21
C TYR A 368 -7.19 -23.81 -13.55
N THR A 369 -7.78 -24.38 -12.51
CA THR A 369 -8.76 -25.47 -12.60
C THR A 369 -10.09 -25.06 -11.99
N LYS A 370 -11.14 -25.81 -12.32
CA LYS A 370 -12.46 -25.66 -11.70
C LYS A 370 -12.56 -26.46 -10.40
N ILE A 371 -13.54 -26.10 -9.56
CA ILE A 371 -14.00 -26.98 -8.48
C ILE A 371 -14.73 -28.16 -9.14
N GLY A 372 -14.15 -29.35 -9.02
CA GLY A 372 -14.73 -30.60 -9.52
C GLY A 372 -15.17 -30.53 -10.99
N ASP A 373 -16.29 -31.17 -11.29
CA ASP A 373 -16.87 -31.22 -12.64
C ASP A 373 -17.84 -30.06 -12.93
N ASN A 374 -17.76 -28.94 -12.19
CA ASN A 374 -18.73 -27.86 -12.33
C ASN A 374 -18.73 -27.32 -13.78
N PRO A 375 -19.86 -27.35 -14.52
CA PRO A 375 -19.91 -26.82 -15.88
C PRO A 375 -19.75 -25.29 -15.90
N ASP A 376 -20.08 -24.61 -14.79
CA ASP A 376 -20.04 -23.16 -14.65
C ASP A 376 -18.63 -22.67 -14.26
N TYR A 377 -17.96 -21.98 -15.18
CA TYR A 377 -16.64 -21.37 -14.93
C TYR A 377 -16.73 -20.07 -14.10
N SER A 378 -17.93 -19.53 -13.81
CA SER A 378 -18.11 -18.35 -12.96
C SER A 378 -17.88 -18.63 -11.48
N VAL A 379 -17.81 -19.90 -11.08
CA VAL A 379 -17.44 -20.35 -9.74
C VAL A 379 -15.99 -20.89 -9.81
N PRO A 380 -14.96 -20.05 -9.61
CA PRO A 380 -13.58 -20.45 -9.81
C PRO A 380 -13.19 -21.53 -8.81
N GLY A 381 -12.35 -22.46 -9.27
CA GLY A 381 -11.95 -23.61 -8.49
C GLY A 381 -10.72 -23.40 -7.63
N GLY A 382 -9.60 -23.91 -8.14
CA GLY A 382 -8.27 -23.69 -7.60
C GLY A 382 -7.38 -23.04 -8.66
N TRP A 383 -6.37 -22.31 -8.22
CA TRP A 383 -5.35 -21.72 -9.09
C TRP A 383 -4.02 -22.43 -8.80
N MET A 384 -3.27 -22.79 -9.84
CA MET A 384 -1.86 -23.16 -9.72
C MET A 384 -1.04 -22.18 -10.55
N VAL A 385 -0.40 -21.24 -9.88
CA VAL A 385 0.40 -20.23 -10.55
C VAL A 385 1.78 -20.80 -10.87
N ASP A 386 1.92 -21.32 -12.08
CA ASP A 386 3.21 -21.62 -12.70
C ASP A 386 3.78 -20.33 -13.29
N TYR A 387 4.54 -19.59 -12.49
CA TYR A 387 5.41 -18.54 -13.02
C TYR A 387 6.61 -19.20 -13.73
N ASP A 388 6.35 -19.92 -14.82
CA ASP A 388 7.40 -20.45 -15.67
C ASP A 388 7.99 -19.29 -16.48
N GLY A 389 9.26 -18.96 -16.21
CA GLY A 389 9.98 -17.88 -16.89
C GLY A 389 9.75 -16.47 -16.35
N THR A 390 9.75 -16.25 -15.02
CA THR A 390 9.99 -14.91 -14.44
C THR A 390 11.44 -14.46 -14.50
N GLU A 391 12.27 -15.07 -15.35
CA GLU A 391 13.34 -14.26 -15.94
C GLU A 391 12.65 -13.03 -16.52
N TYR A 392 13.17 -11.83 -16.23
CA TYR A 392 12.72 -10.61 -16.89
C TYR A 392 12.98 -10.74 -18.39
N GLU A 393 12.19 -11.54 -19.11
CA GLU A 393 12.07 -11.45 -20.54
C GLU A 393 11.45 -10.08 -20.76
N ASN A 394 12.22 -9.19 -21.38
CA ASN A 394 11.72 -7.93 -21.88
C ASN A 394 10.40 -8.22 -22.61
N ALA A 395 9.27 -7.85 -21.99
CA ALA A 395 7.94 -8.19 -22.46
C ALA A 395 7.60 -7.52 -23.80
N ARG A 396 8.56 -6.77 -24.39
CA ARG A 396 8.43 -6.00 -25.62
C ARG A 396 7.18 -5.11 -25.61
N THR A 397 6.75 -4.71 -24.42
CA THR A 397 5.67 -3.74 -24.24
C THR A 397 6.22 -2.39 -24.67
N ASP A 398 5.77 -1.96 -25.86
CA ASP A 398 6.08 -0.68 -26.52
C ASP A 398 7.59 -0.35 -26.64
N THR A 399 8.05 -0.13 -27.86
CA THR A 399 9.43 0.32 -28.12
C THR A 399 9.75 1.62 -27.39
N LYS A 400 8.76 2.49 -27.15
CA LYS A 400 8.95 3.72 -26.37
C LYS A 400 9.31 3.50 -24.90
N TYR A 401 8.89 2.40 -24.28
CA TYR A 401 9.18 2.14 -22.87
C TYR A 401 10.60 1.57 -22.67
N ASN A 402 11.20 1.06 -23.75
CA ASN A 402 12.51 0.41 -23.75
C ASN A 402 13.66 1.32 -24.24
N GLU A 403 13.36 2.59 -24.58
CA GLU A 403 14.33 3.56 -25.10
C GLU A 403 14.88 4.54 -24.03
N ILE A 404 14.53 4.35 -22.75
CA ILE A 404 15.00 5.19 -21.63
C ILE A 404 16.26 4.60 -20.98
#